data_AF-A0A1I4X2H2-F1
#
_entry.id   AF-A0A1I4X2H2-F1
#
_cell.length_a   1.000
_cell.length_b   1.000
_cell.length_c   1.000
_cell.angle_alpha   90.00
_cell.angle_beta   90.00
_cell.angle_gamma   90.00
#
_symmetry.space_group_name_H-M   'P 1'
#
loop_
_entity.id
_entity.type
_entity.pdbx_description
1 polymer ?
#
loop_
_entity_poly.entity_id
_entity_poly.type
_entity_poly.pdbx_seq_one_letter_code
_entity_poly.pdbx_strand_id
1 'polypeptide(L)'
;MTAQMRTGPAARDPGFRGIDPPALDQVIRQMQDAQNAIQGWLNGHRPPPGVSAAGYKQADEVARWAAEQLGMLARRYNYAVTNPSPGGGVDAPPPPRPAPSPGSPGRAPVGTPRPVTPPPRRTAPEPTPSGAGGIGNFPTRQAAARAAKTDALAVVASVQDGRPVSDTVWKHLKANADDPDYTEKLYERLGPAATAALLKDAQGHEARLRVVQESLGTSSHHLTMDVKWLRAFLAEADRVGVRPVAVQVLLGADMSARTREAVAKLDLRPPEATNSPAMNSPAMNVA
;
A
#
# COMPACT_ATOMS: atom_id res chain seq x y z
N MET A 1 32.88 5.86 -8.63
CA MET A 1 31.80 5.76 -9.64
C MET A 1 30.55 6.50 -9.14
N THR A 2 30.54 7.84 -9.08
CA THR A 2 29.50 8.59 -8.30
C THR A 2 29.18 9.99 -8.85
N ALA A 3 28.94 10.13 -10.15
CA ALA A 3 28.46 11.40 -10.72
C ALA A 3 27.17 11.30 -11.56
N GLN A 4 26.84 10.12 -12.09
CA GLN A 4 25.73 9.96 -13.04
C GLN A 4 24.33 9.89 -12.41
N MET A 5 24.19 9.69 -11.10
CA MET A 5 22.86 9.64 -10.47
C MET A 5 22.23 11.03 -10.24
N ARG A 6 23.00 12.12 -10.34
CA ARG A 6 22.49 13.49 -10.08
C ARG A 6 21.85 14.17 -11.30
N THR A 7 22.01 13.63 -12.51
CA THR A 7 21.53 14.27 -13.76
C THR A 7 20.80 13.31 -14.71
N GLY A 8 20.55 12.07 -14.28
CA GLY A 8 19.83 11.09 -15.09
C GLY A 8 18.33 11.40 -15.24
N PRO A 9 17.63 10.74 -16.18
CA PRO A 9 16.19 10.94 -16.43
C PRO A 9 15.33 10.87 -15.16
N ALA A 10 15.75 10.02 -14.21
CA ALA A 10 15.19 9.86 -12.87
C ALA A 10 15.15 11.13 -12.00
N ALA A 11 16.06 12.10 -12.21
CA ALA A 11 16.14 13.32 -11.41
C ALA A 11 15.08 14.37 -11.81
N ARG A 12 14.40 14.19 -12.96
CA ARG A 12 13.41 15.12 -13.49
C ARG A 12 11.97 14.61 -13.40
N ASP A 13 11.76 13.37 -12.96
CA ASP A 13 10.43 12.79 -12.81
C ASP A 13 10.02 12.83 -11.32
N PRO A 14 9.03 13.67 -10.94
CA PRO A 14 8.52 13.71 -9.56
C PRO A 14 7.84 12.40 -9.13
N GLY A 15 7.52 11.52 -10.08
CA GLY A 15 7.00 10.16 -9.87
C GLY A 15 8.08 9.06 -9.83
N PHE A 16 9.36 9.39 -10.02
CA PHE A 16 10.45 8.42 -9.91
C PHE A 16 10.71 8.08 -8.44
N ARG A 17 10.30 6.87 -8.04
CA ARG A 17 10.44 6.39 -6.65
C ARG A 17 11.75 5.64 -6.42
N GLY A 18 12.38 5.12 -7.47
CA GLY A 18 13.62 4.33 -7.37
C GLY A 18 13.44 3.02 -6.58
N ILE A 19 12.23 2.48 -6.52
CA ILE A 19 11.91 1.23 -5.81
C ILE A 19 11.65 0.16 -6.86
N ASP A 20 12.49 -0.88 -6.88
CA ASP A 20 12.29 -2.12 -7.63
C ASP A 20 11.47 -3.09 -6.74
N PRO A 21 10.18 -3.37 -7.04
CA PRO A 21 9.34 -4.19 -6.19
C PRO A 21 9.86 -5.63 -6.02
N PRO A 22 10.29 -6.37 -7.07
CA PRO A 22 10.98 -7.65 -6.90
C PRO A 22 12.18 -7.63 -5.95
N ALA A 23 13.08 -6.65 -6.09
CA ALA A 23 14.25 -6.55 -5.21
C ALA A 23 13.84 -6.26 -3.75
N LEU A 24 12.86 -5.38 -3.56
CA LEU A 24 12.34 -5.05 -2.23
C LEU A 24 11.62 -6.25 -1.58
N ASP A 25 10.86 -7.04 -2.34
CA ASP A 25 10.24 -8.27 -1.84
C ASP A 25 11.30 -9.27 -1.36
N GLN A 26 12.41 -9.43 -2.09
CA GLN A 26 13.52 -10.28 -1.67
C GLN A 26 14.13 -9.81 -0.33
N VAL A 27 14.35 -8.51 -0.16
CA VAL A 27 14.85 -7.94 1.10
C VAL A 27 13.88 -8.18 2.25
N ILE A 28 12.57 -7.98 2.02
CA ILE A 28 11.52 -8.23 3.01
C ILE A 28 11.56 -9.69 3.47
N ARG A 29 11.64 -10.66 2.53
CA ARG A 29 11.71 -12.09 2.86
C ARG A 29 12.97 -12.42 3.66
N GLN A 30 14.14 -11.93 3.25
CA GLN A 30 15.40 -12.16 3.98
C GLN A 30 15.34 -11.62 5.42
N MET A 31 14.73 -10.45 5.63
CA MET A 31 14.56 -9.88 6.96
C MET A 31 13.54 -10.67 7.80
N GLN A 32 12.47 -11.17 7.20
CA GLN A 32 11.51 -12.06 7.87
C GLN A 32 12.17 -13.37 8.30
N ASP A 33 12.94 -14.01 7.41
CA ASP A 33 13.65 -15.25 7.71
C ASP A 33 14.66 -15.05 8.84
N ALA A 34 15.42 -13.95 8.82
CA ALA A 34 16.34 -13.59 9.89
C ALA A 34 15.63 -13.37 11.23
N GLN A 35 14.50 -12.64 11.24
CA GLN A 35 13.70 -12.43 12.45
C GLN A 35 13.18 -13.75 13.02
N ASN A 36 12.65 -14.63 12.15
CA ASN A 36 12.14 -15.93 12.55
C ASN A 36 13.25 -16.83 13.11
N ALA A 37 14.45 -16.80 12.51
CA ALA A 37 15.60 -17.56 13.01
C ALA A 37 16.04 -17.08 14.40
N ILE A 38 16.11 -15.76 14.64
CA ILE A 38 16.46 -15.20 15.95
C ILE A 38 15.41 -15.58 17.00
N GLN A 39 14.12 -15.42 16.69
CA GLN A 39 13.04 -15.78 17.61
C GLN A 39 13.00 -17.28 17.89
N GLY A 40 13.20 -18.12 16.88
CA GLY A 40 13.33 -19.57 17.04
C GLY A 40 14.47 -19.94 17.97
N TRP A 41 15.64 -19.31 17.80
CA TRP A 41 16.79 -19.52 18.67
C TRP A 41 16.52 -19.08 20.12
N LEU A 42 15.94 -17.89 20.33
CA LEU A 42 15.58 -17.36 21.66
C LEU A 42 14.57 -18.24 22.40
N ASN A 43 13.63 -18.84 21.67
CA ASN A 43 12.63 -19.73 22.26
C ASN A 43 13.21 -21.11 22.59
N GLY A 44 14.13 -21.63 21.76
CA GLY A 44 14.78 -22.92 21.97
C GLY A 44 15.94 -22.91 22.98
N HIS A 45 16.53 -21.74 23.24
CA HIS A 45 17.70 -21.60 24.10
C HIS A 45 17.41 -20.54 25.17
N ARG A 46 17.04 -20.97 26.38
CA ARG A 46 16.96 -20.04 27.52
C ARG A 46 18.31 -19.98 28.25
N PRO A 47 18.71 -18.80 28.78
CA PRO A 47 19.93 -18.71 29.56
C PRO A 47 19.87 -19.68 30.75
N PRO A 48 20.89 -20.52 30.94
CA PRO A 48 20.97 -21.36 32.14
C PRO A 48 20.93 -20.51 33.41
N PRO A 49 20.43 -21.05 34.54
CA PRO A 49 20.47 -20.34 35.81
C PRO A 49 21.89 -19.87 36.16
N GLY A 50 22.04 -18.60 36.53
CA GLY A 50 23.34 -18.01 36.89
C GLY A 50 24.19 -17.52 35.72
N VAL A 51 23.76 -17.71 34.46
CA VAL A 51 24.43 -17.15 33.27
C VAL A 51 23.80 -15.81 32.90
N SER A 52 24.61 -14.86 32.45
CA SER A 52 24.14 -13.54 32.01
C SER A 52 23.14 -13.66 30.84
N ALA A 53 21.98 -13.03 31.00
CA ALA A 53 20.97 -12.93 29.96
C ALA A 53 21.23 -11.77 28.97
N ALA A 54 22.37 -11.07 29.06
CA ALA A 54 22.63 -9.86 28.27
C ALA A 54 22.60 -10.11 26.76
N GLY A 55 23.22 -11.20 26.27
CA GLY A 55 23.20 -11.55 24.84
C GLY A 55 21.80 -11.90 24.34
N TYR A 56 20.96 -12.53 25.18
CA TYR A 56 19.56 -12.82 24.86
C TYR A 56 18.73 -11.54 24.72
N LYS A 57 18.97 -10.55 25.58
CA LYS A 57 18.32 -9.23 25.48
C LYS A 57 18.70 -8.50 24.21
N GLN A 58 19.99 -8.49 23.86
CA GLN A 58 20.47 -7.88 22.60
C GLN A 58 19.86 -8.55 21.37
N ALA A 59 19.78 -9.89 21.35
CA ALA A 59 19.13 -10.62 20.27
C ALA A 59 17.63 -10.30 20.17
N ASP A 60 16.93 -10.15 21.29
CA ASP A 60 15.52 -9.71 21.30
C ASP A 60 15.36 -8.27 20.77
N GLU A 61 16.26 -7.36 21.13
CA GLU A 61 16.30 -5.99 20.61
C GLU A 61 16.51 -5.94 19.10
N VAL A 62 17.42 -6.77 18.55
CA VAL A 62 17.63 -6.89 17.10
C VAL A 62 16.40 -7.45 16.40
N ALA A 63 15.77 -8.49 16.98
CA ALA A 63 14.54 -9.05 16.41
C ALA A 63 13.40 -8.03 16.38
N ARG A 64 13.29 -7.19 17.41
CA ARG A 64 12.31 -6.10 17.49
C ARG A 64 12.60 -5.00 16.47
N TRP A 65 13.85 -4.57 16.36
CA TRP A 65 14.27 -3.61 15.33
C TRP A 65 13.97 -4.12 13.92
N ALA A 66 14.26 -5.39 13.63
CA ALA A 66 13.95 -6.00 12.33
C ALA A 66 12.43 -5.99 12.06
N ALA A 67 11.60 -6.30 13.06
CA ALA A 67 10.15 -6.24 12.96
C ALA A 67 9.63 -4.83 12.63
N GLU A 68 10.22 -3.80 13.24
CA GLU A 68 9.88 -2.40 13.00
C GLU A 68 10.22 -1.98 11.57
N GLN A 69 11.41 -2.37 11.07
CA GLN A 69 11.80 -2.08 9.69
C GLN A 69 10.91 -2.79 8.66
N LEU A 70 10.51 -4.04 8.92
CA LEU A 70 9.62 -4.80 8.05
C LEU A 70 8.29 -4.10 7.79
N GLY A 71 7.72 -3.43 8.79
CA GLY A 71 6.47 -2.67 8.63
C GLY A 71 6.60 -1.49 7.66
N MET A 72 7.76 -0.83 7.63
CA MET A 72 8.07 0.26 6.72
C MET A 72 8.40 -0.24 5.30
N LEU A 73 9.16 -1.33 5.20
CA LEU A 73 9.52 -1.94 3.90
C LEU A 73 8.30 -2.53 3.19
N ALA A 74 7.43 -3.24 3.91
CA ALA A 74 6.19 -3.78 3.34
C ALA A 74 5.28 -2.68 2.78
N ARG A 75 5.20 -1.55 3.48
CA ARG A 75 4.45 -0.38 3.02
C ARG A 75 5.04 0.22 1.74
N ARG A 76 6.37 0.38 1.68
CA ARG A 76 7.08 0.82 0.46
C ARG A 76 6.80 -0.11 -0.71
N TYR A 77 6.80 -1.42 -0.48
CA TYR A 77 6.49 -2.43 -1.49
C TYR A 77 5.04 -2.29 -1.99
N ASN A 78 4.06 -2.25 -1.08
CA ASN A 78 2.65 -2.11 -1.43
C ASN A 78 2.38 -0.85 -2.24
N TYR A 79 2.99 0.27 -1.84
CA TYR A 79 2.86 1.54 -2.55
C TYR A 79 3.47 1.48 -3.96
N ALA A 80 4.63 0.84 -4.13
CA ALA A 80 5.30 0.70 -5.43
C ALA A 80 4.54 -0.21 -6.41
N VAL A 81 3.90 -1.28 -5.91
CA VAL A 81 3.07 -2.17 -6.74
C VAL A 81 1.77 -1.49 -7.20
N THR A 82 1.23 -0.61 -6.36
CA THR A 82 -0.03 0.10 -6.65
C THR A 82 0.20 1.32 -7.53
N ASN A 83 1.35 1.98 -7.36
CA ASN A 83 1.73 3.18 -8.09
C ASN A 83 3.04 2.96 -8.85
N PRO A 84 3.05 2.15 -9.93
CA PRO A 84 4.28 1.84 -10.66
C PRO A 84 4.86 3.11 -11.30
N SER A 85 6.16 3.35 -11.10
CA SER A 85 6.85 4.46 -11.76
C SER A 85 6.84 4.27 -13.28
N PRO A 86 6.42 5.27 -14.08
CA PRO A 86 6.35 5.16 -15.54
C PRO A 86 7.68 4.85 -16.24
N GLY A 87 8.84 5.02 -15.58
CA GLY A 87 10.18 4.76 -16.13
C GLY A 87 11.07 3.85 -15.29
N GLY A 88 10.51 3.03 -14.39
CA GLY A 88 11.24 2.37 -13.29
C GLY A 88 11.74 0.93 -13.52
N GLY A 89 11.84 0.44 -14.76
CA GLY A 89 12.43 -0.87 -15.03
C GLY A 89 13.95 -0.78 -15.11
N VAL A 90 14.66 -0.90 -13.98
CA VAL A 90 16.06 -1.30 -14.04
C VAL A 90 16.10 -2.82 -14.13
N ASP A 91 16.65 -3.35 -15.23
CA ASP A 91 16.89 -4.79 -15.37
C ASP A 91 17.61 -5.31 -14.11
N ALA A 92 17.03 -6.32 -13.47
CA ALA A 92 17.59 -6.94 -12.28
C ALA A 92 19.06 -7.35 -12.56
N PRO A 93 20.03 -6.97 -11.71
CA PRO A 93 21.39 -7.47 -11.86
C PRO A 93 21.36 -9.01 -11.73
N PRO A 94 22.17 -9.74 -12.53
CA PRO A 94 22.17 -11.20 -12.50
C PRO A 94 22.49 -11.71 -11.10
N PRO A 95 21.89 -12.85 -10.69
CA PRO A 95 22.06 -13.39 -9.34
C PRO A 95 23.55 -13.57 -9.00
N PRO A 96 23.97 -13.30 -7.75
CA PRO A 96 25.36 -13.49 -7.34
C PRO A 96 25.76 -14.96 -7.54
N ARG A 97 26.91 -15.18 -8.18
CA ARG A 97 27.44 -16.53 -8.41
C ARG A 97 27.64 -17.26 -7.07
N PRO A 98 27.36 -18.58 -7.01
CA PRO A 98 27.63 -19.38 -5.82
C PRO A 98 29.08 -19.22 -5.36
N ALA A 99 29.27 -19.04 -4.05
CA ALA A 99 30.60 -18.99 -3.47
C ALA A 99 31.35 -20.31 -3.74
N PRO A 100 32.66 -20.27 -4.07
CA PRO A 100 33.45 -21.47 -4.24
C PRO A 100 33.51 -22.27 -2.92
N SER A 101 33.35 -23.58 -3.01
CA SER A 101 33.40 -24.52 -1.88
C SER A 101 34.74 -24.46 -1.13
N PRO A 102 34.77 -24.77 0.18
CA PRO A 102 35.97 -24.64 0.99
C PRO A 102 36.99 -25.73 0.64
N GLY A 103 38.14 -25.33 0.11
CA GLY A 103 39.34 -26.18 0.00
C GLY A 103 40.09 -26.26 1.32
N SER A 104 40.61 -27.45 1.65
CA SER A 104 41.40 -27.79 2.84
C SER A 104 42.64 -26.91 3.08
N PRO A 105 43.12 -26.80 4.34
CA PRO A 105 44.00 -25.72 4.77
C PRO A 105 45.48 -25.98 4.43
N GLY A 106 46.03 -25.11 3.57
CA GLY A 106 47.48 -24.97 3.35
C GLY A 106 48.08 -23.95 4.31
N ARG A 107 49.06 -24.41 5.10
CA ARG A 107 49.79 -23.74 6.18
C ARG A 107 50.65 -22.56 5.65
N ALA A 108 50.45 -21.35 6.16
CA ALA A 108 51.35 -20.20 6.03
C ALA A 108 51.27 -19.32 7.31
N PRO A 109 52.34 -18.59 7.68
CA PRO A 109 52.59 -18.18 9.07
C PRO A 109 51.79 -16.94 9.52
N VAL A 110 51.53 -16.91 10.83
CA VAL A 110 50.79 -15.89 11.57
C VAL A 110 51.52 -14.54 11.52
N GLY A 111 50.99 -13.61 10.72
CA GLY A 111 51.28 -12.18 10.84
C GLY A 111 50.27 -11.53 11.78
N THR A 112 50.75 -10.84 12.82
CA THR A 112 49.91 -10.07 13.75
C THR A 112 49.01 -9.06 13.01
N PRO A 113 47.71 -8.93 13.36
CA PRO A 113 46.83 -7.94 12.73
C PRO A 113 47.29 -6.51 13.08
N ARG A 114 47.48 -5.67 12.05
CA ARG A 114 47.67 -4.23 12.26
C ARG A 114 46.34 -3.57 12.66
N PRO A 115 46.34 -2.61 13.60
CA PRO A 115 45.14 -1.85 13.95
C PRO A 115 44.63 -1.09 12.73
N VAL A 116 43.39 -1.38 12.34
CA VAL A 116 42.69 -0.65 11.27
C VAL A 116 42.32 0.72 11.83
N THR A 117 42.95 1.77 11.33
CA THR A 117 42.60 3.14 11.70
C THR A 117 41.22 3.46 11.11
N PRO A 118 40.23 3.92 11.90
CA PRO A 118 38.94 4.30 11.36
C PRO A 118 39.12 5.44 10.34
N PRO A 119 38.41 5.44 9.20
CA PRO A 119 38.43 6.58 8.30
C PRO A 119 37.96 7.84 9.06
N PRO A 120 38.53 9.02 8.75
CA PRO A 120 38.14 10.26 9.40
C PRO A 120 36.63 10.47 9.25
N ARG A 121 35.96 10.78 10.38
CA ARG A 121 34.54 11.13 10.43
C ARG A 121 34.28 12.32 9.52
N ARG A 122 33.96 12.05 8.25
CA ARG A 122 33.16 12.97 7.46
C ARG A 122 31.80 13.00 8.15
N THR A 123 31.34 14.20 8.47
CA THR A 123 29.96 14.46 8.91
C THR A 123 29.05 13.57 8.08
N ALA A 124 28.33 12.66 8.76
CA ALA A 124 27.30 11.89 8.11
C ALA A 124 26.40 12.90 7.39
N PRO A 125 26.13 12.72 6.08
CA PRO A 125 25.16 13.56 5.41
C PRO A 125 23.89 13.55 6.25
N GLU A 126 23.29 14.72 6.49
CA GLU A 126 21.95 14.78 7.04
C GLU A 126 21.08 13.81 6.23
N PRO A 127 20.38 12.86 6.87
CA PRO A 127 19.47 12.01 6.15
C PRO A 127 18.50 12.94 5.43
N THR A 128 18.51 12.91 4.10
CA THR A 128 17.50 13.59 3.31
C THR A 128 16.15 13.22 3.94
N PRO A 129 15.34 14.20 4.38
CA PRO A 129 14.15 13.95 5.21
C PRO A 129 13.10 13.08 4.51
N SER A 130 13.33 12.71 3.24
CA SER A 130 12.44 11.91 2.41
C SER A 130 13.24 10.97 1.49
N GLY A 131 13.91 9.95 2.06
CA GLY A 131 14.52 8.88 1.28
C GLY A 131 13.50 8.06 0.49
N ALA A 132 13.64 8.06 -0.84
CA ALA A 132 12.87 7.31 -1.86
C ALA A 132 11.37 7.66 -2.00
N GLY A 133 11.02 8.95 -1.85
CA GLY A 133 9.67 9.48 -2.12
C GLY A 133 8.65 9.24 -0.99
N GLY A 134 7.66 10.12 -0.87
CA GLY A 134 6.60 10.02 0.15
C GLY A 134 5.67 8.82 -0.07
N ILE A 135 5.41 8.04 0.99
CA ILE A 135 4.62 6.79 0.99
C ILE A 135 3.28 6.94 1.73
N GLY A 136 2.62 8.09 1.59
CA GLY A 136 1.39 8.43 2.31
C GLY A 136 1.62 8.96 3.74
N ASN A 137 0.54 9.10 4.52
CA ASN A 137 0.53 9.79 5.82
C ASN A 137 0.92 8.92 7.02
N PHE A 138 1.11 7.62 6.84
CA PHE A 138 1.39 6.69 7.95
C PHE A 138 2.83 6.18 7.93
N PRO A 139 3.47 6.05 9.11
CA PRO A 139 4.84 5.55 9.21
C PRO A 139 4.95 4.04 8.94
N THR A 140 3.88 3.28 9.17
CA THR A 140 3.87 1.81 9.04
C THR A 140 2.53 1.32 8.50
N ARG A 141 2.53 0.10 7.91
CA ARG A 141 1.30 -0.59 7.50
C ARG A 141 0.32 -0.77 8.65
N GLN A 142 0.81 -1.08 9.85
CA GLN A 142 -0.03 -1.26 11.03
C GLN A 142 -0.71 0.04 11.47
N ALA A 143 -0.03 1.19 11.35
CA ALA A 143 -0.62 2.49 11.64
C ALA A 143 -1.74 2.83 10.65
N ALA A 144 -1.49 2.65 9.34
CA ALA A 144 -2.51 2.81 8.30
C ALA A 144 -3.72 1.91 8.52
N ALA A 145 -3.48 0.62 8.80
CA ALA A 145 -4.53 -0.36 9.06
C ALA A 145 -5.35 -0.04 10.33
N ARG A 146 -4.74 0.56 11.36
CA ARG A 146 -5.46 1.00 12.57
C ARG A 146 -6.37 2.20 12.26
N ALA A 147 -5.85 3.20 11.56
CA ALA A 147 -6.64 4.36 11.15
C ALA A 147 -7.83 3.94 10.27
N ALA A 148 -7.59 3.08 9.28
CA ALA A 148 -8.62 2.54 8.40
C ALA A 148 -9.71 1.76 9.16
N LYS A 149 -9.34 0.97 10.18
CA LYS A 149 -10.33 0.27 11.03
C LYS A 149 -11.20 1.26 11.80
N THR A 150 -10.61 2.29 12.39
CA THR A 150 -11.35 3.33 13.12
C THR A 150 -12.35 4.02 12.20
N ASP A 151 -11.92 4.42 11.01
CA ASP A 151 -12.78 5.08 10.03
C ASP A 151 -13.88 4.12 9.52
N ALA A 152 -13.57 2.86 9.23
CA ALA A 152 -14.56 1.86 8.83
C ALA A 152 -15.63 1.65 9.90
N LEU A 153 -15.23 1.57 11.17
CA LEU A 153 -16.17 1.44 12.30
C LEU A 153 -17.06 2.68 12.42
N ALA A 154 -16.51 3.87 12.22
CA ALA A 154 -17.27 5.11 12.23
C ALA A 154 -18.30 5.16 11.09
N VAL A 155 -17.94 4.70 9.87
CA VAL A 155 -18.88 4.56 8.76
C VAL A 155 -19.99 3.58 9.10
N VAL A 156 -19.66 2.39 9.61
CA VAL A 156 -20.65 1.37 9.97
C VAL A 156 -21.61 1.90 11.04
N ALA A 157 -21.10 2.61 12.06
CA ALA A 157 -21.93 3.23 13.09
C ALA A 157 -22.86 4.31 12.50
N SER A 158 -22.35 5.21 11.65
CA SER A 158 -23.17 6.21 10.93
C SER A 158 -24.31 5.54 10.15
N VAL A 159 -24.01 4.45 9.42
CA VAL A 159 -25.00 3.72 8.63
C VAL A 159 -26.06 3.06 9.51
N GLN A 160 -25.66 2.43 10.62
CA GLN A 160 -26.58 1.80 11.58
C GLN A 160 -27.49 2.84 12.24
N ASP A 161 -26.95 4.01 12.57
CA ASP A 161 -27.69 5.10 13.20
C ASP A 161 -28.51 5.94 12.21
N GLY A 162 -28.43 5.65 10.90
CA GLY A 162 -29.09 6.43 9.85
C GLY A 162 -28.57 7.87 9.74
N ARG A 163 -27.33 8.12 10.18
CA ARG A 163 -26.69 9.44 10.17
C ARG A 163 -25.69 9.56 9.02
N PRO A 164 -25.42 10.80 8.56
CA PRO A 164 -24.35 11.02 7.60
C PRO A 164 -22.99 10.56 8.12
N VAL A 165 -22.10 10.17 7.20
CA VAL A 165 -20.70 9.90 7.54
C VAL A 165 -20.01 11.20 7.93
N SER A 166 -19.28 11.18 9.06
CA SER A 166 -18.60 12.36 9.59
C SER A 166 -17.59 12.96 8.58
N ASP A 167 -17.52 14.29 8.52
CA ASP A 167 -16.51 15.01 7.73
C ASP A 167 -15.07 14.62 8.07
N THR A 168 -14.80 14.17 9.30
CA THR A 168 -13.49 13.67 9.70
C THR A 168 -13.11 12.41 8.91
N VAL A 169 -14.06 11.49 8.72
CA VAL A 169 -13.85 10.27 7.92
C VAL A 169 -13.61 10.64 6.46
N TRP A 170 -14.42 11.56 5.91
CA TRP A 170 -14.23 12.04 4.54
C TRP A 170 -12.88 12.73 4.34
N LYS A 171 -12.42 13.50 5.32
CA LYS A 171 -11.09 14.13 5.31
C LYS A 171 -9.97 13.08 5.32
N HIS A 172 -10.09 12.07 6.17
CA HIS A 172 -9.11 10.97 6.22
C HIS A 172 -9.10 10.16 4.93
N LEU A 173 -10.27 9.78 4.42
CA LEU A 173 -10.38 9.02 3.18
C LEU A 173 -9.78 9.80 2.01
N LYS A 174 -10.08 11.10 1.90
CA LYS A 174 -9.49 11.97 0.87
C LYS A 174 -7.97 12.06 0.98
N ALA A 175 -7.44 12.16 2.20
CA ALA A 175 -6.00 12.29 2.43
C ALA A 175 -5.22 10.99 2.16
N ASN A 176 -5.90 9.85 2.11
CA ASN A 176 -5.29 8.52 2.05
C ASN A 176 -5.93 7.63 0.95
N ALA A 177 -6.55 8.23 -0.07
CA ALA A 177 -7.24 7.48 -1.13
C ALA A 177 -6.27 6.70 -2.02
N ASP A 178 -5.03 7.16 -2.11
CA ASP A 178 -3.91 6.56 -2.83
C ASP A 178 -3.06 5.60 -1.97
N ASP A 179 -3.42 5.42 -0.69
CA ASP A 179 -2.69 4.59 0.25
C ASP A 179 -3.22 3.14 0.25
N PRO A 180 -2.45 2.17 -0.26
CA PRO A 180 -2.92 0.79 -0.37
C PRO A 180 -3.16 0.13 0.98
N ASP A 181 -2.36 0.42 2.01
CA ASP A 181 -2.53 -0.23 3.32
C ASP A 181 -3.78 0.29 4.05
N TYR A 182 -4.06 1.59 3.91
CA TYR A 182 -5.27 2.20 4.47
C TYR A 182 -6.51 1.72 3.73
N THR A 183 -6.52 1.82 2.39
CA THR A 183 -7.70 1.48 1.57
C THR A 183 -8.00 -0.02 1.54
N GLU A 184 -6.99 -0.90 1.51
CA GLU A 184 -7.17 -2.36 1.68
C GLU A 184 -7.97 -2.62 2.96
N LYS A 185 -7.49 -2.08 4.09
CA LYS A 185 -8.08 -2.41 5.39
C LYS A 185 -9.43 -1.75 5.62
N LEU A 186 -9.65 -0.56 5.04
CA LEU A 186 -10.94 0.13 5.09
C LEU A 186 -12.01 -0.72 4.42
N TYR A 187 -11.81 -1.10 3.16
CA TYR A 187 -12.81 -1.85 2.39
C TYR A 187 -12.95 -3.31 2.83
N GLU A 188 -11.88 -3.94 3.34
CA GLU A 188 -11.99 -5.25 4.01
C GLU A 188 -12.98 -5.18 5.19
N ARG A 189 -12.96 -4.08 5.95
CA ARG A 189 -13.80 -3.90 7.14
C ARG A 189 -15.21 -3.44 6.84
N LEU A 190 -15.38 -2.58 5.85
CA LEU A 190 -16.70 -2.16 5.38
C LEU A 190 -17.44 -3.33 4.74
N GLY A 191 -16.74 -4.12 3.92
CA GLY A 191 -17.36 -5.12 3.05
C GLY A 191 -18.36 -4.49 2.06
N PRO A 192 -19.10 -5.32 1.30
CA PRO A 192 -19.97 -4.83 0.24
C PRO A 192 -21.10 -3.91 0.72
N ALA A 193 -21.77 -4.25 1.82
CA ALA A 193 -22.94 -3.53 2.31
C ALA A 193 -22.59 -2.12 2.82
N ALA A 194 -21.60 -1.99 3.71
CA ALA A 194 -21.21 -0.68 4.21
C ALA A 194 -20.51 0.16 3.13
N THR A 195 -19.87 -0.46 2.13
CA THR A 195 -19.34 0.27 0.96
C THR A 195 -20.47 0.88 0.11
N ALA A 196 -21.56 0.14 -0.13
CA ALA A 196 -22.73 0.67 -0.82
C ALA A 196 -23.39 1.83 -0.04
N ALA A 197 -23.45 1.72 1.28
CA ALA A 197 -23.95 2.79 2.14
C ALA A 197 -23.04 4.03 2.16
N LEU A 198 -21.71 3.84 2.18
CA LEU A 198 -20.75 4.93 2.01
C LEU A 198 -20.94 5.65 0.67
N LEU A 199 -21.20 4.89 -0.40
CA LEU A 199 -21.47 5.47 -1.72
C LEU A 199 -22.77 6.27 -1.74
N LYS A 200 -23.79 5.82 -1.00
CA LYS A 200 -25.04 6.57 -0.83
C LYS A 200 -24.83 7.89 -0.12
N ASP A 201 -24.02 7.93 0.94
CA ASP A 201 -23.65 9.19 1.62
C ASP A 201 -22.87 10.14 0.70
N ALA A 202 -22.10 9.60 -0.26
CA ALA A 202 -21.40 10.40 -1.26
C ALA A 202 -22.27 10.86 -2.44
N GLN A 203 -23.50 10.37 -2.59
CA GLN A 203 -24.36 10.69 -3.74
C GLN A 203 -24.63 12.21 -3.81
N GLY A 204 -24.47 12.79 -5.00
CA GLY A 204 -24.59 14.24 -5.21
C GLY A 204 -23.36 15.05 -4.80
N HIS A 205 -22.34 14.41 -4.20
CA HIS A 205 -21.06 15.03 -3.85
C HIS A 205 -19.94 14.49 -4.73
N GLU A 206 -19.73 15.10 -5.91
CA GLU A 206 -18.73 14.64 -6.89
C GLU A 206 -17.33 14.44 -6.29
N ALA A 207 -16.91 15.34 -5.40
CA ALA A 207 -15.61 15.22 -4.71
C ALA A 207 -15.52 13.97 -3.83
N ARG A 208 -16.61 13.59 -3.13
CA ARG A 208 -16.65 12.37 -2.29
C ARG A 208 -16.71 11.13 -3.17
N LEU A 209 -17.48 11.15 -4.26
CA LEU A 209 -17.54 10.04 -5.23
C LEU A 209 -16.18 9.76 -5.86
N ARG A 210 -15.45 10.81 -6.25
CA ARG A 210 -14.11 10.67 -6.81
C ARG A 210 -13.12 10.06 -5.83
N VAL A 211 -13.21 10.46 -4.56
CA VAL A 211 -12.41 9.89 -3.47
C VAL A 211 -12.73 8.40 -3.26
N VAL A 212 -14.01 8.00 -3.29
CA VAL A 212 -14.41 6.57 -3.21
C VAL A 212 -13.92 5.80 -4.43
N GLN A 213 -13.99 6.38 -5.63
CA GLN A 213 -13.51 5.76 -6.86
C GLN A 213 -12.00 5.52 -6.84
N GLU A 214 -11.22 6.53 -6.45
CA GLU A 214 -9.77 6.42 -6.32
C GLU A 214 -9.39 5.36 -5.27
N SER A 215 -9.98 5.43 -4.08
CA SER A 215 -9.67 4.50 -2.99
C SER A 215 -10.11 3.05 -3.26
N LEU A 216 -11.22 2.83 -3.96
CA LEU A 216 -11.59 1.48 -4.44
C LEU A 216 -10.58 0.97 -5.47
N GLY A 217 -10.14 1.82 -6.40
CA GLY A 217 -9.08 1.51 -7.36
C GLY A 217 -7.82 1.03 -6.65
N THR A 218 -7.27 1.86 -5.76
CA THR A 218 -6.10 1.54 -4.92
C THR A 218 -6.28 0.23 -4.15
N SER A 219 -7.41 0.06 -3.46
CA SER A 219 -7.71 -1.14 -2.66
C SER A 219 -7.74 -2.40 -3.50
N SER A 220 -8.23 -2.33 -4.75
CA SER A 220 -8.39 -3.49 -5.64
C SER A 220 -7.09 -4.22 -5.99
N HIS A 221 -5.92 -3.60 -5.75
CA HIS A 221 -4.61 -4.22 -5.93
C HIS A 221 -4.28 -5.22 -4.81
N HIS A 222 -4.84 -5.03 -3.62
CA HIS A 222 -4.53 -5.80 -2.41
C HIS A 222 -5.74 -6.58 -1.87
N LEU A 223 -6.93 -5.98 -1.91
CA LEU A 223 -8.19 -6.62 -1.57
C LEU A 223 -8.72 -7.44 -2.75
N THR A 224 -9.13 -8.68 -2.48
CA THR A 224 -9.78 -9.52 -3.49
C THR A 224 -11.23 -9.06 -3.73
N MET A 225 -11.42 -8.23 -4.75
CA MET A 225 -12.73 -7.81 -5.25
C MET A 225 -13.17 -8.71 -6.42
N ASP A 226 -13.44 -9.98 -6.11
CA ASP A 226 -13.87 -10.96 -7.12
C ASP A 226 -15.34 -10.76 -7.54
N VAL A 227 -15.81 -11.59 -8.48
CA VAL A 227 -17.18 -11.56 -9.01
C VAL A 227 -18.22 -11.68 -7.88
N LYS A 228 -17.93 -12.46 -6.82
CA LYS A 228 -18.85 -12.65 -5.70
C LYS A 228 -18.94 -11.38 -4.86
N TRP A 229 -17.81 -10.78 -4.51
CA TRP A 229 -17.77 -9.53 -3.76
C TRP A 229 -18.46 -8.39 -4.53
N LEU A 230 -18.16 -8.25 -5.83
CA LEU A 230 -18.73 -7.22 -6.68
C LEU A 230 -20.25 -7.39 -6.89
N ARG A 231 -20.74 -8.62 -7.05
CA ARG A 231 -22.19 -8.89 -7.10
C ARG A 231 -22.88 -8.52 -5.79
N ALA A 232 -22.29 -8.87 -4.66
CA ALA A 232 -22.81 -8.48 -3.36
C ALA A 232 -22.85 -6.95 -3.24
N PHE A 233 -21.78 -6.25 -3.65
CA PHE A 233 -21.72 -4.79 -3.60
C PHE A 233 -22.80 -4.14 -4.47
N LEU A 234 -22.99 -4.62 -5.70
CA LEU A 234 -24.03 -4.11 -6.59
C LEU A 234 -25.45 -4.40 -6.09
N ALA A 235 -25.69 -5.56 -5.48
CA ALA A 235 -26.99 -5.89 -4.88
C ALA A 235 -27.30 -4.99 -3.67
N GLU A 236 -26.30 -4.67 -2.86
CA GLU A 236 -26.44 -3.73 -1.75
C GLU A 236 -26.64 -2.29 -2.26
N ALA A 237 -25.91 -1.89 -3.31
CA ALA A 237 -26.10 -0.59 -3.95
C ALA A 237 -27.51 -0.44 -4.55
N ASP A 238 -28.05 -1.51 -5.13
CA ASP A 238 -29.44 -1.57 -5.60
C ASP A 238 -30.44 -1.39 -4.45
N ARG A 239 -30.27 -2.14 -3.36
CA ARG A 239 -31.12 -2.05 -2.17
C ARG A 239 -31.18 -0.64 -1.60
N VAL A 240 -30.06 0.09 -1.61
CA VAL A 240 -29.99 1.45 -1.05
C VAL A 240 -30.22 2.56 -2.09
N GLY A 241 -30.50 2.20 -3.35
CA GLY A 241 -30.94 3.11 -4.42
C GLY A 241 -29.83 3.81 -5.20
N VAL A 242 -28.59 3.31 -5.14
CA VAL A 242 -27.39 3.95 -5.73
C VAL A 242 -26.67 3.09 -6.76
N ARG A 243 -27.33 2.06 -7.30
CA ARG A 243 -26.76 1.16 -8.30
C ARG A 243 -26.13 1.88 -9.51
N PRO A 244 -26.75 2.91 -10.12
CA PRO A 244 -26.12 3.61 -11.25
C PRO A 244 -24.79 4.25 -10.88
N VAL A 245 -24.72 4.87 -9.69
CA VAL A 245 -23.49 5.48 -9.15
C VAL A 245 -22.44 4.41 -8.88
N ALA A 246 -22.84 3.26 -8.33
CA ALA A 246 -21.93 2.14 -8.07
C ALA A 246 -21.30 1.61 -9.35
N VAL A 247 -22.09 1.46 -10.42
CA VAL A 247 -21.58 1.06 -11.73
C VAL A 247 -20.61 2.10 -12.29
N GLN A 248 -20.94 3.38 -12.21
CA GLN A 248 -20.05 4.46 -12.65
C GLN A 248 -18.70 4.41 -11.91
N VAL A 249 -18.73 4.24 -10.58
CA VAL A 249 -17.52 4.14 -9.75
C VAL A 249 -16.69 2.91 -10.13
N LEU A 250 -17.30 1.74 -10.30
CA LEU A 250 -16.57 0.53 -10.69
C LEU A 250 -15.93 0.63 -12.07
N LEU A 251 -16.60 1.29 -13.03
CA LEU A 251 -16.08 1.48 -14.38
C LEU A 251 -15.06 2.62 -14.50
N GLY A 252 -15.13 3.61 -13.60
CA GLY A 252 -14.22 4.76 -13.60
C GLY A 252 -12.95 4.57 -12.76
N ALA A 253 -12.94 3.63 -11.81
CA ALA A 253 -11.79 3.38 -10.95
C ALA A 253 -10.64 2.70 -11.73
N ASP A 254 -9.40 3.09 -11.42
CA ASP A 254 -8.22 2.38 -11.92
C ASP A 254 -8.04 1.08 -11.14
N MET A 255 -8.75 0.05 -11.59
CA MET A 255 -8.82 -1.23 -10.93
C MET A 255 -7.65 -2.13 -11.36
N SER A 256 -7.20 -2.98 -10.45
CA SER A 256 -6.23 -4.04 -10.76
C SER A 256 -6.74 -4.93 -11.90
N ALA A 257 -5.82 -5.53 -12.65
CA ALA A 257 -6.18 -6.36 -13.81
C ALA A 257 -7.20 -7.46 -13.46
N ARG A 258 -6.99 -8.15 -12.34
CA ARG A 258 -7.89 -9.18 -11.80
C ARG A 258 -9.29 -8.63 -11.48
N THR A 259 -9.37 -7.45 -10.86
CA THR A 259 -10.66 -6.83 -10.54
C THR A 259 -11.36 -6.34 -11.80
N ARG A 260 -10.63 -5.81 -12.80
CA ARG A 260 -11.20 -5.47 -14.12
C ARG A 260 -11.78 -6.68 -14.84
N GLU A 261 -11.09 -7.81 -14.83
CA GLU A 261 -11.64 -9.07 -15.36
C GLU A 261 -12.91 -9.52 -14.63
N ALA A 262 -12.95 -9.34 -13.30
CA ALA A 262 -14.15 -9.65 -12.52
C ALA A 262 -15.31 -8.70 -12.86
N VAL A 263 -15.04 -7.40 -13.03
CA VAL A 263 -16.03 -6.40 -13.49
C VAL A 263 -16.55 -6.74 -14.89
N ALA A 264 -15.67 -7.15 -15.82
CA ALA A 264 -16.06 -7.54 -17.17
C ALA A 264 -17.07 -8.71 -17.17
N LYS A 265 -16.90 -9.68 -16.27
CA LYS A 265 -17.82 -10.83 -16.10
C LYS A 265 -19.20 -10.46 -15.55
N LEU A 266 -19.43 -9.20 -15.18
CA LEU A 266 -20.71 -8.70 -14.69
C LEU A 266 -21.52 -7.99 -15.77
N ASP A 267 -20.97 -7.83 -16.98
CA ASP A 267 -21.62 -7.20 -18.13
C ASP A 267 -22.24 -5.83 -17.79
N LEU A 268 -21.55 -5.04 -16.96
CA LEU A 268 -22.03 -3.73 -16.52
C LEU A 268 -21.98 -2.75 -17.69
N ARG A 269 -23.09 -2.03 -17.91
CA ARG A 269 -23.16 -0.94 -18.88
C ARG A 269 -23.10 0.41 -18.17
N PRO A 270 -22.41 1.41 -18.74
CA PRO A 270 -22.53 2.78 -18.26
C PRO A 270 -24.01 3.18 -18.21
N PRO A 271 -24.46 3.94 -17.21
CA PRO A 271 -25.79 4.52 -17.26
C PRO A 271 -25.89 5.39 -18.51
N GLU A 272 -26.91 5.13 -19.35
CA GLU A 272 -27.20 5.99 -20.50
C GLU A 272 -27.38 7.42 -19.99
N ALA A 273 -26.59 8.36 -20.52
CA ALA A 273 -26.86 9.76 -20.32
C ALA A 273 -28.25 10.02 -20.88
N THR A 274 -29.23 10.27 -20.00
CA THR A 274 -30.56 10.71 -20.40
C THR A 274 -30.41 12.03 -21.15
N ASN A 275 -30.32 11.95 -22.47
CA ASN A 275 -30.59 13.04 -23.37
C ASN A 275 -32.06 13.41 -23.15
N SER A 276 -32.33 14.38 -22.28
CA SER A 276 -33.60 15.10 -22.28
C SER A 276 -33.77 15.71 -23.66
N PRO A 277 -34.76 15.28 -24.47
CA PRO A 277 -35.11 16.03 -25.64
C PRO A 277 -35.74 17.33 -25.15
N ALA A 278 -35.03 18.44 -25.34
CA ALA A 278 -35.62 19.77 -25.34
C ALA A 278 -36.67 19.82 -26.46
N MET A 279 -37.91 19.42 -26.16
CA MET A 279 -39.05 19.67 -27.03
C MET A 279 -39.54 21.10 -26.78
N ASN A 280 -39.03 21.99 -27.64
CA ASN A 280 -39.75 23.07 -28.30
C ASN A 280 -41.03 23.59 -27.61
N SER A 281 -40.91 24.76 -26.99
CA SER A 281 -42.03 25.69 -26.86
C SER A 281 -42.41 26.23 -28.24
N PRO A 282 -43.66 26.13 -28.70
CA PRO A 282 -44.12 26.90 -29.83
C PRO A 282 -44.41 28.34 -29.36
N ALA A 283 -43.71 29.30 -29.97
CA ALA A 283 -44.06 30.70 -29.88
C ALA A 283 -45.46 30.90 -30.50
N MET A 284 -46.45 31.17 -29.66
CA MET A 284 -47.73 31.73 -30.11
C MET A 284 -47.52 33.24 -30.32
N ASN A 285 -47.29 33.60 -31.58
CA ASN A 285 -47.52 34.93 -32.10
C ASN A 285 -49.01 35.01 -32.46
N VAL A 286 -49.79 35.85 -31.78
CA VAL A 286 -51.06 36.34 -32.31
C VAL A 286 -51.11 37.84 -32.04
N ALA A 287 -51.18 38.56 -33.16
CA ALA A 287 -51.49 39.99 -33.27
C ALA A 287 -52.99 40.24 -33.13
#